data_AF-A0A5U2F9T8-F1
#
_entry.id   AF-A0A5U2F9T8-F1
#
_cell.length_a   1.000
_cell.length_b   1.000
_cell.length_c   1.000
_cell.angle_alpha   90.00
_cell.angle_beta   90.00
_cell.angle_gamma   90.00
#
_symmetry.space_group_name_H-M   'P 1'
#
loop_
_entity.id
_entity.type
_entity.pdbx_description
1 polymer ?
#
loop_
_entity_poly.entity_id
_entity_poly.type
_entity_poly.pdbx_seq_one_letter_code
_entity_poly.pdbx_strand_id
1 'polypeptide(L)' 'MAVESYGDAVLSAARETGLDEKSFPSEMPWALADTLCDDFILD' A
#
# COMPACT_ATOMS: atom_id res chain seq x y z
N MET A 1 -7.26 4.28 10.84
CA MET A 1 -6.81 2.92 11.24
C MET A 1 -6.24 2.08 10.09
N ALA A 2 -6.87 1.96 8.91
CA ALA A 2 -6.25 1.28 7.74
C ALA A 2 -5.65 2.25 6.71
N VAL A 3 -6.35 3.35 6.41
CA VAL A 3 -5.90 4.39 5.46
C VAL A 3 -4.57 5.04 5.91
N GLU A 4 -4.43 5.31 7.21
CA GLU A 4 -3.19 5.85 7.79
C GLU A 4 -2.02 4.87 7.64
N SER A 5 -2.29 3.56 7.79
CA SER A 5 -1.27 2.53 7.64
C SER A 5 -0.82 2.33 6.19
N TYR A 6 -1.70 2.61 5.22
CA TYR A 6 -1.34 2.56 3.80
C TYR A 6 -0.41 3.72 3.42
N GLY A 7 -0.63 4.93 3.98
CA GLY A 7 0.28 6.05 3.80
C GLY A 7 1.71 5.75 4.28
N ASP A 8 1.85 5.12 5.45
CA ASP A 8 3.16 4.69 5.96
C ASP A 8 3.81 3.62 5.07
N ALA A 9 3.01 2.71 4.48
CA ALA A 9 3.51 1.71 3.55
C ALA A 9 4.04 2.34 2.26
N VAL A 10 3.35 3.34 1.71
CA VAL A 10 3.82 4.12 0.55
C VAL A 10 5.12 4.84 0.86
N LEU A 11 5.23 5.48 2.03
CA LEU A 11 6.46 6.14 2.47
C LEU A 11 7.63 5.16 2.60
N SER A 12 7.40 3.97 3.17
CA SER A 12 8.43 2.93 3.26
C SER A 12 8.86 2.47 1.86
N ALA A 13 7.90 2.14 0.99
CA ALA A 13 8.16 1.66 -0.36
C ALA A 13 8.90 2.70 -1.21
N ALA A 14 8.54 3.98 -1.12
CA ALA A 14 9.24 5.08 -1.79
C ALA A 14 10.70 5.16 -1.33
N ARG A 15 10.95 5.05 -0.02
CA ARG A 15 12.30 5.04 0.54
C ARG A 15 13.13 3.82 0.10
N GLU A 16 12.51 2.65 0.02
CA GLU A 16 13.18 1.40 -0.33
C GLU A 16 13.48 1.28 -1.83
N THR A 17 12.60 1.79 -2.68
CA THR A 17 12.71 1.72 -4.14
C THR A 17 13.40 2.94 -4.77
N GLY A 18 13.46 4.05 -4.04
CA GLY A 18 13.93 5.34 -4.57
C GLY A 18 12.97 6.00 -5.57
N LEU A 19 11.75 5.46 -5.70
CA LEU A 19 10.69 6.04 -6.52
C LEU A 19 9.99 7.18 -5.79
N ASP A 20 9.51 8.17 -6.54
CA ASP A 20 8.69 9.25 -5.98
C ASP A 20 7.36 8.67 -5.46
N GLU A 21 6.86 9.20 -4.34
CA GLU A 21 5.61 8.75 -3.71
C GLU A 21 4.41 8.79 -4.69
N LYS A 22 4.44 9.68 -5.70
CA LYS A 22 3.40 9.76 -6.74
C LYS A 22 3.42 8.59 -7.73
N SER A 23 4.47 7.77 -7.69
CA SER A 23 4.56 6.53 -8.47
C SER A 23 3.69 5.43 -7.85
N PHE A 24 3.28 5.60 -6.59
CA PHE A 24 2.39 4.68 -5.89
C PHE A 24 0.94 5.19 -5.94
N PRO A 25 -0.05 4.28 -5.85
CA PRO A 25 -1.45 4.67 -5.79
C PRO A 25 -1.72 5.56 -4.56
N SER A 26 -2.38 6.70 -4.75
CA SER A 26 -2.67 7.67 -3.69
C SER A 26 -3.66 7.16 -2.64
N GLU A 27 -4.44 6.14 -3.01
CA GLU A 27 -5.39 5.46 -2.13
C GLU A 27 -5.19 3.95 -2.30
N MET A 28 -5.50 3.20 -1.25
CA MET A 28 -5.41 1.74 -1.25
C MET A 28 -6.31 1.19 -2.36
N PRO A 29 -5.76 0.54 -3.40
CA PRO A 29 -6.56 0.12 -4.56
C PRO A 29 -7.41 -1.14 -4.29
N TRP A 30 -7.19 -1.78 -3.14
CA TRP A 30 -7.91 -2.96 -2.66
C TRP A 30 -8.82 -2.58 -1.49
N ALA A 31 -9.93 -3.31 -1.28
CA ALA A 31 -10.71 -3.10 -0.07
C ALA A 31 -10.00 -3.73 1.13
N LEU A 32 -10.24 -3.23 2.34
CA LEU A 32 -9.69 -3.82 3.57
C LEU A 32 -10.04 -5.31 3.71
N ALA A 33 -11.20 -5.72 3.20
CA ALA A 33 -11.61 -7.12 3.19
C ALA A 33 -10.70 -8.00 2.31
N ASP A 34 -10.17 -7.46 1.20
CA ASP A 34 -9.24 -8.17 0.33
C ASP A 34 -7.88 -8.35 1.00
N THR A 35 -7.39 -7.34 1.74
CA THR A 35 -6.11 -7.43 2.47
C THR A 35 -6.11 -8.40 3.65
N LEU A 36 -7.30 -8.74 4.15
CA LEU A 36 -7.49 -9.68 5.25
C LEU A 36 -7.79 -11.10 4.75
N CYS A 37 -7.86 -11.29 3.43
CA CYS A 37 -7.98 -12.59 2.83
C CYS A 37 -6.64 -13.34 2.95
N ASP A 38 -6.68 -14.60 3.40
CA ASP A 38 -5.49 -15.43 3.62
C ASP A 38 -4.68 -15.66 2.31
N ASP A 39 -5.37 -15.60 1.18
CA ASP A 39 -4.79 -15.72 -0.18
C ASP A 39 -4.38 -14.38 -0.80
N PHE A 40 -4.29 -13.28 -0.03
CA PHE A 40 -3.86 -11.99 -0.57
C PHE A 40 -2.37 -12.02 -0.96
N ILE A 41 -2.10 -12.36 -2.21
CA ILE A 41 -0.80 -12.24 -2.86
C ILE A 41 -0.88 -11.09 -3.88
N LEU A 42 -0.07 -10.06 -3.67
CA LEU A 42 0.26 -9.08 -4.72
C LEU A 42 1.10 -9.79 -5.76
N ASP A 43 0.47 -10.27 -6.84
CA ASP A 43 1.15 -10.73 -8.06
C ASP A 43 1.77 -9.52 -8.81
#